data_AF-A0A5C8EL37-F1
#
_entry.id   AF-A0A5C8EL37-F1
#
_cell.length_a   1.000
_cell.length_b   1.000
_cell.length_c   1.000
_cell.angle_alpha   90.00
_cell.angle_beta   90.00
_cell.angle_gamma   90.00
#
_symmetry.space_group_name_H-M   'P 1'
#
loop_
_entity.id
_entity.type
_entity.pdbx_description
1 polymer ?
#
loop_
_entity_poly.entity_id
_entity_poly.type
_entity_poly.pdbx_seq_one_letter_code
_entity_poly.pdbx_strand_id
1 'polypeptide(L)'
;MGLIPILNFYNNLSLGIGAGVMFPLSVDIDGYWYFMGYYKGVEKLSFNDIKKLYKFPVMPYVKVSGERYFNLSDIIDMIVGGIISYNFGMSCEKDILSKAIYGLSSFSYESYKFSDITLEIFIAVGFGLPK
;
A
#
# COMPACT_ATOMS: atom_id res chain seq x y z
N MET A 1 -0.98 10.71 -0.18
CA MET A 1 -0.97 11.55 1.04
C MET A 1 -1.94 10.95 2.05
N GLY A 2 -1.58 10.90 3.32
CA GLY A 2 -2.43 10.37 4.39
C GLY A 2 -1.97 10.90 5.74
N LEU A 3 -2.89 10.98 6.69
CA LEU A 3 -2.62 11.41 8.06
C LEU A 3 -2.76 10.21 8.99
N ILE A 4 -1.85 10.08 9.96
CA ILE A 4 -1.97 9.14 11.07
C ILE A 4 -1.97 9.97 12.36
N PRO A 5 -3.14 10.32 12.90
CA PRO A 5 -3.20 10.73 14.29
C PRO A 5 -2.63 9.61 15.19
N ILE A 6 -1.73 9.98 16.09
CA ILE A 6 -1.11 9.08 17.07
C ILE A 6 -1.66 9.43 18.45
N LEU A 7 -2.23 8.44 19.12
CA LEU A 7 -2.69 8.49 20.50
C LEU A 7 -1.60 7.93 21.40
N ASN A 8 -1.02 8.78 22.25
CA ASN A 8 -0.03 8.37 23.24
C ASN A 8 -0.73 8.05 24.57
N PHE A 9 -0.45 6.88 25.12
CA PHE A 9 -0.96 6.44 26.41
C PHE A 9 0.12 6.54 27.49
N TYR A 10 -0.30 6.73 28.74
CA TYR A 10 0.57 6.87 29.90
C TYR A 10 1.53 5.68 30.14
N ASN A 11 1.33 4.53 29.50
CA ASN A 11 2.15 3.33 29.66
C ASN A 11 3.21 3.17 28.56
N ASN A 12 3.74 4.29 28.05
CA ASN A 12 4.72 4.31 26.95
C ASN A 12 4.25 3.55 25.71
N LEU A 13 2.94 3.51 25.48
CA LEU A 13 2.31 2.82 24.36
C LEU A 13 1.65 3.89 23.50
N SER A 14 1.78 3.76 22.18
CA SER A 14 1.18 4.67 21.23
C SER A 14 0.43 3.89 20.17
N LEU A 15 -0.76 4.35 19.83
CA LEU A 15 -1.60 3.77 18.77
C LEU A 15 -1.85 4.82 17.71
N GLY A 16 -1.52 4.50 16.46
CA GLY A 16 -1.84 5.30 15.30
C GLY A 16 -2.97 4.68 14.50
N ILE A 17 -3.94 5.47 14.05
CA ILE A 17 -4.90 5.04 13.04
C ILE A 17 -4.85 6.08 11.94
N GLY A 18 -4.57 5.65 10.72
CA GLY A 18 -4.46 6.53 9.58
C GLY A 18 -5.20 6.00 8.37
N ALA A 19 -5.66 6.93 7.55
CA ALA A 19 -6.23 6.62 6.25
C ALA A 19 -5.66 7.60 5.22
N GLY A 20 -5.64 7.17 3.95
CA GLY A 20 -5.15 8.03 2.89
C GLY A 20 -5.33 7.41 1.52
N VAL A 21 -4.71 8.08 0.55
CA VAL A 21 -4.64 7.62 -0.83
C VAL A 21 -3.19 7.54 -1.29
N MET A 22 -2.85 6.45 -1.96
CA MET A 22 -1.60 6.26 -2.69
C MET A 22 -1.82 6.56 -4.16
N PHE A 23 -0.85 7.22 -4.78
CA PHE A 23 -0.84 7.49 -6.22
C PHE A 23 0.25 6.60 -6.84
N PRO A 24 -0.12 5.58 -7.62
CA PRO A 24 0.85 4.72 -8.28
C PRO A 24 1.56 5.50 -9.39
N LEU A 25 2.89 5.54 -9.36
CA LEU A 25 3.69 6.20 -10.41
C LEU A 25 4.14 5.20 -11.49
N SER A 26 4.33 3.95 -11.10
CA SER A 26 4.60 2.83 -12.00
C SER A 26 4.20 1.53 -11.31
N VAL A 27 3.95 0.49 -12.09
CA VAL A 27 3.67 -0.86 -11.59
C VAL A 27 4.53 -1.83 -12.38
N ASP A 28 5.26 -2.69 -11.66
CA ASP A 28 5.92 -3.83 -12.27
C ASP A 28 4.88 -4.95 -12.41
N ILE A 29 4.81 -5.56 -13.59
CA ILE A 29 3.88 -6.64 -13.88
C ILE A 29 4.63 -7.94 -13.64
N ASP A 30 4.19 -8.71 -12.65
CA ASP A 30 4.70 -10.05 -12.43
C ASP A 30 3.74 -11.10 -13.00
N GLY A 31 4.28 -12.05 -13.78
CA GLY A 31 3.55 -13.14 -14.43
C GLY A 31 3.30 -12.99 -15.94
N TYR A 32 2.80 -14.08 -16.55
CA TYR A 32 2.46 -14.14 -17.96
C TYR A 32 1.04 -13.60 -18.21
N TRP A 33 0.92 -12.28 -18.35
CA TRP A 33 -0.36 -11.60 -18.64
C TRP A 33 -0.69 -11.68 -20.14
N TYR A 34 -0.90 -12.91 -20.64
CA TYR A 34 -1.30 -13.18 -22.03
C TYR A 34 -2.60 -12.46 -22.43
N PHE A 35 -3.41 -12.08 -21.46
CA PHE A 35 -4.74 -11.52 -21.62
C PHE A 35 -4.79 -9.98 -21.49
N MET A 36 -3.68 -9.25 -21.55
CA MET A 36 -3.73 -7.76 -21.57
C MET A 36 -3.65 -7.12 -22.96
N GLY A 37 -3.69 -7.92 -24.03
CA GLY A 37 -3.71 -7.39 -25.39
C GLY A 37 -2.51 -6.52 -25.71
N TYR A 38 -2.73 -5.21 -25.85
CA TYR A 38 -1.70 -4.19 -26.13
C TYR A 38 -0.56 -4.16 -25.09
N TYR A 39 -0.81 -4.59 -23.86
CA TYR A 39 0.20 -4.66 -22.79
C TYR A 39 0.81 -6.05 -22.61
N LYS A 40 0.61 -6.96 -23.57
CA LYS A 40 1.22 -8.30 -23.54
C LYS A 40 2.75 -8.19 -23.64
N GLY A 41 3.45 -8.75 -22.66
CA GLY A 41 4.92 -8.73 -22.60
C GLY A 41 5.51 -7.41 -22.11
N VAL A 42 4.68 -6.48 -21.64
CA VAL A 42 5.14 -5.27 -20.96
C VAL A 42 5.48 -5.64 -19.52
N GLU A 43 6.74 -5.47 -19.13
CA GLU A 43 7.22 -5.78 -17.78
C GLU A 43 6.89 -4.66 -16.77
N LYS A 44 6.66 -3.43 -17.26
CA LYS A 44 6.43 -2.25 -16.42
C LYS A 44 5.44 -1.28 -17.06
N LEU A 45 4.41 -0.90 -16.30
CA LEU A 45 3.46 0.14 -16.69
C LEU A 45 3.91 1.50 -16.18
N SER A 46 3.89 2.50 -17.07
CA SER A 46 4.11 3.89 -16.70
C SER A 46 2.83 4.51 -16.10
N PHE A 47 2.96 5.65 -15.42
CA PHE A 47 1.79 6.41 -14.94
C PHE A 47 0.76 6.72 -16.05
N ASN A 48 1.23 7.00 -17.27
CA ASN A 48 0.33 7.26 -18.41
C ASN A 48 -0.49 6.03 -18.81
N ASP A 49 0.09 4.84 -18.67
CA ASP A 49 -0.62 3.59 -18.95
C ASP A 49 -1.62 3.28 -17.83
N ILE A 50 -1.23 3.48 -16.59
CA ILE A 50 -2.09 3.31 -15.41
C ILE A 50 -3.30 4.24 -15.51
N LYS A 51 -3.10 5.51 -15.89
CA LYS A 51 -4.19 6.47 -16.08
C LYS A 51 -5.17 6.06 -17.19
N LYS A 52 -4.72 5.31 -18.19
CA LYS A 52 -5.59 4.78 -19.26
C LYS A 52 -6.32 3.52 -18.82
N LEU A 53 -5.75 2.72 -17.93
CA LEU A 53 -6.34 1.43 -17.51
C LEU A 53 -7.34 1.57 -16.35
N TYR A 54 -7.22 2.63 -15.56
CA TYR A 54 -8.00 2.82 -14.34
C TYR A 54 -8.74 4.14 -14.35
N LYS A 55 -10.05 4.10 -14.07
CA LYS A 55 -10.94 5.27 -14.03
C LYS A 55 -10.46 6.31 -13.01
N PHE A 56 -9.97 5.85 -11.88
CA PHE A 56 -9.34 6.67 -10.85
C PHE A 56 -8.01 6.02 -10.46
N PRO A 57 -6.86 6.58 -10.87
CA PRO A 57 -5.56 5.99 -10.57
C PRO A 57 -5.12 6.32 -9.14
N VAL A 58 -5.93 5.92 -8.16
CA VAL A 58 -5.70 6.15 -6.73
C VAL A 58 -6.02 4.88 -5.95
N MET A 59 -5.21 4.60 -4.95
CA MET A 59 -5.31 3.45 -4.06
C MET A 59 -5.67 3.93 -2.65
N PRO A 60 -6.95 3.87 -2.24
CA PRO A 60 -7.33 4.13 -0.87
C PRO A 60 -6.68 3.10 0.05
N TYR A 61 -6.25 3.53 1.23
CA TYR A 61 -5.73 2.61 2.24
C TYR A 61 -6.12 3.06 3.65
N VAL A 62 -6.16 2.10 4.56
CA VAL A 62 -6.20 2.30 6.00
C VAL A 62 -4.97 1.65 6.63
N LYS A 63 -4.47 2.21 7.72
CA LYS A 63 -3.40 1.63 8.50
C LYS A 63 -3.61 1.86 9.98
N VAL A 64 -3.20 0.87 10.75
CA VAL A 64 -3.18 0.90 12.21
C VAL A 64 -1.76 0.59 12.64
N SER A 65 -1.20 1.42 13.51
CA SER A 65 0.10 1.21 14.10
C SER A 65 -0.02 1.08 15.61
N GLY A 66 0.83 0.26 16.19
CA GLY A 66 1.02 0.17 17.62
C GLY A 66 2.51 0.12 17.91
N GLU A 67 2.97 0.99 18.81
CA GLU A 67 4.37 1.05 19.21
C GLU A 67 4.49 1.21 20.71
N ARG A 68 5.60 0.71 21.26
CA ARG A 68 5.93 0.78 22.67
C ARG A 68 7.35 1.28 22.85
N TYR A 69 7.49 2.25 23.75
CA TYR A 69 8.73 2.87 24.11
C TYR A 69 9.31 2.19 25.37
N PHE A 70 10.61 1.92 25.33
CA PHE A 70 11.38 1.32 26.41
C PHE A 70 12.62 2.17 26.65
N ASN A 71 12.77 2.65 27.89
CA ASN A 71 14.00 3.29 28.32
C ASN A 71 14.87 2.19 28.93
N LEU A 72 15.88 1.73 28.19
CA LEU A 72 16.73 0.61 28.61
C LEU A 72 17.82 1.08 29.56
N SER A 73 18.30 2.32 29.40
CA SER A 73 19.24 3.00 30.29
C SER A 73 19.13 4.51 30.12
N ASP A 74 19.89 5.28 30.91
CA ASP A 74 19.95 6.76 30.79
C ASP A 74 20.47 7.27 29.44
N ILE A 75 21.01 6.37 28.60
CA ILE A 75 21.61 6.67 27.30
C ILE A 75 21.02 5.82 26.16
N ILE A 76 20.10 4.90 26.44
CA ILE A 76 19.53 4.01 25.43
C ILE A 76 18.01 3.98 25.54
N ASP A 77 17.37 4.41 24.46
CA ASP A 77 15.94 4.29 24.25
C ASP A 77 15.66 3.30 23.11
N MET A 78 14.57 2.56 23.22
CA MET A 78 14.13 1.60 22.22
C MET A 78 12.64 1.79 21.95
N ILE A 79 12.26 1.67 20.67
CA ILE A 79 10.88 1.59 20.22
C ILE A 79 10.69 0.25 19.53
N VAL A 80 9.69 -0.50 19.96
CA VAL A 80 9.25 -1.71 19.27
C VAL A 80 7.82 -1.49 18.83
N GLY A 81 7.53 -1.75 17.57
CA GLY A 81 6.19 -1.54 17.04
C GLY A 81 5.88 -2.37 15.82
N GLY A 82 4.63 -2.25 15.40
CA GLY A 82 4.14 -2.84 14.18
C GLY A 82 3.08 -1.97 13.52
N ILE A 83 2.94 -2.16 12.22
CA ILE A 83 1.96 -1.48 11.39
C ILE A 83 1.21 -2.55 10.60
N ILE A 84 -0.10 -2.53 10.69
CA ILE A 84 -0.99 -3.28 9.81
C ILE A 84 -1.59 -2.26 8.85
N SER A 85 -1.46 -2.48 7.55
CA SER A 85 -2.13 -1.65 6.55
C SER A 85 -2.92 -2.51 5.58
N TYR A 86 -4.05 -1.97 5.14
CA TYR A 86 -4.91 -2.56 4.13
C TYR A 86 -5.12 -1.55 3.01
N ASN A 87 -4.69 -1.92 1.81
CA ASN A 87 -4.90 -1.18 0.59
C ASN A 87 -6.12 -1.75 -0.13
N PHE A 88 -7.11 -0.91 -0.43
CA PHE A 88 -8.35 -1.31 -1.09
C PHE A 88 -8.18 -1.54 -2.60
N GLY A 89 -7.01 -1.20 -3.15
CA GLY A 89 -6.69 -1.31 -4.56
C GLY A 89 -7.32 -0.22 -5.42
N MET A 90 -7.27 -0.44 -6.73
CA MET A 90 -7.78 0.49 -7.74
C MET A 90 -8.97 -0.13 -8.47
N SER A 91 -9.92 0.71 -8.87
CA SER A 91 -11.03 0.29 -9.71
C SER A 91 -10.65 0.41 -11.20
N CYS A 92 -10.53 -0.72 -11.89
CA CYS A 92 -10.25 -0.77 -13.33
C CYS A 92 -11.37 -0.15 -14.17
N GLU A 93 -11.00 0.43 -15.32
CA GLU A 93 -11.97 0.87 -16.32
C GLU A 93 -12.38 -0.32 -17.21
N LYS A 94 -13.60 -0.82 -17.00
CA LYS A 94 -14.14 -2.04 -17.64
C LYS A 94 -14.12 -1.98 -19.18
N ASP A 95 -14.29 -0.79 -19.77
CA ASP A 95 -14.41 -0.59 -21.23
C ASP A 95 -13.06 -0.64 -21.96
N ILE A 96 -11.97 -0.26 -21.30
CA ILE A 96 -10.63 -0.25 -21.90
C ILE A 96 -10.00 -1.64 -21.84
N LEU A 97 -10.24 -2.36 -20.75
CA LEU A 97 -9.75 -3.73 -20.58
C LEU A 97 -10.49 -4.73 -21.47
N SER A 98 -11.81 -4.54 -21.67
CA SER A 98 -12.60 -5.34 -22.62
C SER A 98 -12.20 -5.12 -24.08
N LYS A 99 -11.75 -3.92 -24.45
CA LYS A 99 -11.20 -3.62 -25.79
C LYS A 99 -9.78 -4.14 -25.99
N ALA A 100 -8.96 -4.20 -24.95
CA ALA A 100 -7.62 -4.77 -25.03
C ALA A 100 -7.68 -6.28 -25.36
N ILE A 101 -8.77 -6.97 -25.02
CA ILE A 101 -8.94 -8.41 -25.20
C ILE A 101 -9.88 -8.67 -26.37
N TYR A 102 -9.34 -8.65 -27.57
CA TYR A 102 -10.05 -9.12 -28.77
C TYR A 102 -10.49 -10.58 -28.57
N GLY A 103 -11.76 -10.80 -28.20
CA GLY A 103 -12.48 -12.06 -28.45
C GLY A 103 -12.82 -12.98 -27.27
N LEU A 104 -12.60 -12.58 -26.00
CA LEU A 104 -13.00 -13.42 -24.85
C LEU A 104 -13.96 -12.68 -23.90
N SER A 105 -15.18 -12.49 -24.39
CA SER A 105 -16.30 -11.79 -23.74
C SER A 105 -16.94 -12.55 -22.57
N SER A 106 -16.16 -13.19 -21.69
CA SER A 106 -16.75 -14.00 -20.61
C SER A 106 -15.81 -14.30 -19.44
N PHE A 107 -14.90 -13.40 -19.08
CA PHE A 107 -14.35 -13.38 -17.72
C PHE A 107 -14.85 -12.14 -17.01
N SER A 108 -15.62 -12.38 -15.96
CA SER A 108 -16.24 -11.36 -15.11
C SER A 108 -15.15 -10.47 -14.48
N TYR A 109 -14.81 -9.37 -15.14
CA TYR A 109 -13.92 -8.32 -14.65
C TYR A 109 -14.46 -7.56 -13.44
N GLU A 110 -15.62 -7.97 -12.91
CA GLU A 110 -16.24 -7.33 -11.75
C GLU A 110 -15.43 -7.47 -10.46
N SER A 111 -14.39 -8.31 -10.44
CA SER A 111 -13.72 -8.77 -9.22
C SER A 111 -12.22 -8.54 -9.14
N TYR A 112 -11.55 -7.95 -10.15
CA TYR A 112 -10.12 -7.62 -10.03
C TYR A 112 -9.92 -6.32 -9.24
N LYS A 113 -10.05 -6.42 -7.91
CA LYS A 113 -9.56 -5.43 -6.95
C LYS A 113 -8.20 -5.90 -6.45
N PHE A 114 -7.13 -5.23 -6.86
CA PHE A 114 -5.79 -5.45 -6.30
C PHE A 114 -5.73 -4.88 -4.88
N SER A 115 -6.35 -5.56 -3.92
CA SER A 115 -6.21 -5.22 -2.50
C SER A 115 -5.01 -5.94 -1.89
N ASP A 116 -4.30 -5.27 -1.01
CA ASP A 116 -3.14 -5.82 -0.30
C ASP A 116 -3.30 -5.62 1.21
N ILE A 117 -2.81 -6.59 1.99
CA ILE A 117 -2.65 -6.43 3.44
C ILE A 117 -1.16 -6.54 3.76
N THR A 118 -0.60 -5.48 4.32
CA THR A 118 0.80 -5.42 4.71
C THR A 118 0.92 -5.45 6.23
N LEU A 119 1.78 -6.33 6.73
CA LEU A 119 2.23 -6.34 8.12
C LEU A 119 3.71 -5.93 8.17
N GLU A 120 4.00 -4.84 8.87
CA GLU A 120 5.35 -4.38 9.14
C GLU A 120 5.62 -4.49 10.64
N ILE A 121 6.82 -4.97 11.00
CA ILE A 121 7.31 -5.01 12.37
C ILE A 121 8.64 -4.28 12.37
N PHE A 122 8.85 -3.40 13.33
CA PHE A 122 10.07 -2.61 13.41
C PHE A 122 10.61 -2.53 14.85
N ILE A 123 11.92 -2.35 14.92
CA ILE A 123 12.66 -2.06 16.14
C ILE A 123 13.54 -0.86 15.83
N ALA A 124 13.42 0.21 16.61
CA ALA A 124 14.29 1.38 16.55
C ALA A 124 15.03 1.53 17.87
N VAL A 125 16.32 1.85 17.81
CA VAL A 125 17.17 2.09 18.98
C VAL A 125 17.81 3.47 18.84
N GLY A 126 17.65 4.29 19.87
CA GLY A 126 18.25 5.61 19.99
C GLY A 126 19.34 5.61 21.06
N PHE A 127 20.45 6.29 20.79
CA PHE A 127 21.54 6.49 21.74
C PHE A 127 21.63 7.97 22.11
N GLY A 128 21.51 8.27 23.41
CA GLY A 128 21.70 9.59 23.98
C GLY A 128 23.14 9.84 24.42
N LEU A 129 23.46 11.11 24.70
CA LEU A 129 24.73 11.47 25.33
C LEU A 129 24.63 11.26 26.85
N PRO A 130 25.63 10.64 27.50
CA PRO A 130 25.70 10.63 28.95
C PRO A 130 25.81 12.07 29.47
N LYS A 131 25.07 12.39 30.53
CA LYS A 131 25.13 13.68 31.21
C LYS A 131 26.46 13.89 31.92
#